data_AF-A0A3Q0J3G2-F1
#
_entry.id   AF-A0A3Q0J3G2-F1
#
_cell.length_a   1.000
_cell.length_b   1.000
_cell.length_c   1.000
_cell.angle_alpha   90.00
_cell.angle_beta   90.00
_cell.angle_gamma   90.00
#
_symmetry.space_group_name_H-M   'P 1'
#
loop_
_entity.id
_entity.type
_entity.pdbx_description
1 polymer ?
#
loop_
_entity_poly.entity_id
_entity_poly.type
_entity_poly.pdbx_seq_one_letter_code
_entity_poly.pdbx_strand_id
1 'polypeptide(L)'
;MELQEYISHYNANHTVHSEETPSNDSNLSKQSGVPFERAVFIDATWPQSRSIMAHSSVKYLPCITLQRRISYFWRHQKNSPRWFLATIEAIHQLLIEVDPLHDGRYDNLLFFFEFMYRKIHTLYSHDQLLSYKRKMNLSSVEAGDKGNVASQQSPEEQR
;
A
#
# COMPACT_ATOMS: atom_id res chain seq x y z
N MET A 1 -5.89 12.97 11.41
CA MET A 1 -5.94 11.52 11.63
C MET A 1 -4.52 11.07 11.97
N GLU A 2 -4.26 10.82 13.25
CA GLU A 2 -2.90 10.51 13.76
C GLU A 2 -2.46 9.09 13.36
N LEU A 3 -1.14 8.83 13.34
CA LEU A 3 -0.60 7.46 13.18
C LEU A 3 -1.14 6.47 14.22
N GLN A 4 -1.52 6.95 15.41
CA GLN A 4 -2.19 6.11 16.40
C GLN A 4 -3.59 5.69 15.97
N GLU A 5 -4.26 6.53 15.20
CA GLU A 5 -5.52 6.19 14.56
C GLU A 5 -5.27 5.18 13.45
N TYR A 6 -4.16 5.28 12.69
CA TYR A 6 -3.76 4.25 11.72
C TYR A 6 -3.49 2.89 12.37
N ILE A 7 -2.69 2.84 13.44
CA ILE A 7 -2.41 1.59 14.18
C ILE A 7 -3.69 1.06 14.81
N SER A 8 -4.52 1.93 15.40
CA SER A 8 -5.81 1.52 15.97
C SER A 8 -6.80 1.01 14.92
N HIS A 9 -6.94 1.70 13.78
CA HIS A 9 -7.83 1.29 12.68
C HIS A 9 -7.33 0.00 12.01
N TYR A 10 -6.01 -0.18 11.98
CA TYR A 10 -5.35 -1.39 11.54
C TYR A 10 -5.68 -2.58 12.48
N ASN A 11 -5.41 -2.42 13.77
CA ASN A 11 -5.66 -3.46 14.78
C ASN A 11 -7.17 -3.78 14.92
N ALA A 12 -8.04 -2.76 14.89
CA ALA A 12 -9.49 -2.92 15.04
C ALA A 12 -10.14 -3.71 13.89
N ASN A 13 -9.61 -3.61 12.68
CA ASN A 13 -10.11 -4.33 11.52
C ASN A 13 -9.46 -5.71 11.31
N HIS A 14 -8.43 -6.06 12.08
CA HIS A 14 -7.67 -7.31 11.95
C HIS A 14 -7.64 -8.15 13.25
N THR A 15 -8.38 -7.76 14.30
CA THR A 15 -8.54 -8.60 15.50
C THR A 15 -9.43 -9.80 15.15
N VAL A 16 -8.81 -10.94 14.84
CA VAL A 16 -9.49 -12.23 14.82
C VAL A 16 -9.73 -12.64 16.28
N HIS A 17 -11.00 -12.83 16.66
CA HIS A 17 -11.34 -13.38 17.97
C HIS A 17 -10.75 -14.79 18.11
N SER A 18 -9.68 -14.91 18.88
CA SER A 18 -9.12 -16.20 19.31
C SER A 18 -9.89 -16.68 20.55
N GLU A 19 -10.75 -17.68 20.39
CA GLU A 19 -11.16 -18.54 21.50
C GLU A 19 -10.04 -19.53 21.79
N GLU A 20 -9.56 -19.53 23.03
CA GLU A 20 -8.52 -20.44 23.51
C GLU A 20 -9.05 -21.88 23.63
N THR A 21 -8.35 -22.84 23.03
CA THR A 21 -8.42 -24.25 23.43
C THR A 21 -7.00 -24.84 23.56
N PRO A 22 -6.73 -25.69 24.57
CA PRO A 22 -5.37 -26.05 24.96
C PRO A 22 -4.76 -27.16 24.10
N SER A 23 -3.49 -26.93 23.78
CA SER A 23 -2.39 -27.83 23.39
C SER A 23 -2.63 -29.35 23.30
N ASN A 24 -2.30 -29.93 22.14
CA ASN A 24 -1.44 -31.13 22.07
C ASN A 24 -0.81 -31.38 20.68
N ASP A 25 0.49 -31.68 20.72
CA ASP A 25 1.33 -32.49 19.84
C ASP A 25 1.45 -32.26 18.31
N SER A 26 2.67 -31.83 17.94
CA SER A 26 3.52 -32.34 16.85
C SER A 26 2.83 -32.83 15.57
N ASN A 27 2.44 -31.90 14.70
CA ASN A 27 2.36 -32.05 13.24
C ASN A 27 1.98 -30.70 12.58
N LEU A 28 2.76 -29.65 12.83
CA LEU A 28 2.48 -28.30 12.33
C LEU A 28 3.10 -28.01 10.94
N SER A 29 3.27 -29.02 10.09
CA SER A 29 3.57 -28.81 8.66
C SER A 29 2.31 -28.71 7.81
N LYS A 30 1.21 -28.20 8.38
CA LYS A 30 -0.02 -27.93 7.62
C LYS A 30 0.24 -26.71 6.74
N GLN A 31 0.63 -27.00 5.50
CA GLN A 31 0.50 -26.18 4.29
C GLN A 31 -0.03 -24.78 4.59
N SER A 32 0.85 -23.78 4.66
CA SER A 32 0.44 -22.39 4.66
C SER A 32 -0.53 -22.19 3.50
N GLY A 33 -1.78 -21.78 3.76
CA GLY A 33 -2.83 -21.59 2.76
C GLY A 33 -2.57 -20.46 1.76
N VAL A 34 -1.31 -20.09 1.55
CA VAL A 34 -0.84 -19.03 0.67
C VAL A 34 -0.58 -19.63 -0.71
N PRO A 35 -1.17 -19.11 -1.80
CA PRO A 35 -1.12 -19.74 -3.13
C PRO A 35 0.20 -19.52 -3.87
N PHE A 36 1.27 -19.10 -3.19
CA PHE A 36 2.58 -18.82 -3.77
C PHE A 36 3.70 -19.04 -2.76
N GLU A 37 4.90 -19.33 -3.28
CA GLU A 37 6.12 -19.52 -2.50
C GLU A 37 7.01 -18.26 -2.50
N ARG A 38 6.93 -17.46 -3.56
CA ARG A 38 7.79 -16.28 -3.78
C ARG A 38 6.95 -15.13 -4.31
N ALA A 39 7.27 -13.93 -3.83
CA ALA A 39 6.75 -12.67 -4.35
C ALA A 39 7.90 -11.83 -4.88
N VAL A 40 7.69 -11.19 -6.04
CA VAL A 40 8.64 -10.25 -6.64
C VAL A 40 8.02 -8.87 -6.59
N PHE A 41 8.76 -7.92 -6.00
CA PHE A 41 8.38 -6.52 -5.95
C PHE A 41 9.24 -5.74 -6.92
N ILE A 42 8.62 -4.92 -7.77
CA ILE A 42 9.32 -4.04 -8.71
C ILE A 42 9.15 -2.62 -8.19
N ASP A 43 10.24 -2.02 -7.71
CA ASP A 43 10.23 -0.64 -7.27
C ASP A 43 10.11 0.31 -8.46
N ALA A 44 9.11 1.18 -8.43
CA ALA A 44 8.80 2.10 -9.51
C ALA A 44 7.93 3.26 -9.03
N THR A 45 7.90 4.33 -9.83
CA THR A 45 6.87 5.36 -9.67
C THR A 45 5.55 4.92 -10.31
N TRP A 46 4.42 5.42 -9.81
CA TRP A 46 3.09 5.12 -10.35
C TRP A 46 2.93 5.42 -11.85
N PRO A 47 3.51 6.50 -12.42
CA PRO A 47 3.49 6.71 -13.87
C PRO A 47 4.25 5.65 -14.67
N GLN A 48 5.32 5.07 -14.11
CA GLN A 48 6.14 4.04 -14.78
C GLN A 48 5.53 2.64 -14.69
N SER A 49 4.68 2.37 -13.70
CA SER A 49 4.16 1.04 -13.41
C SER A 49 3.48 0.39 -14.62
N ARG A 50 2.68 1.14 -15.38
CA ARG A 50 2.02 0.62 -16.59
C ARG A 50 3.01 0.12 -17.65
N SER A 51 4.08 0.86 -17.90
CA SER A 51 5.10 0.46 -18.88
C SER A 51 5.88 -0.76 -18.40
N ILE A 52 6.16 -0.83 -17.10
CA ILE A 52 6.85 -1.97 -16.49
C ILE A 52 5.98 -3.22 -16.61
N MET A 53 4.69 -3.14 -16.26
CA MET A 53 3.76 -4.25 -16.36
C MET A 53 3.57 -4.76 -17.80
N ALA A 54 3.75 -3.90 -18.80
CA ALA A 54 3.70 -4.28 -20.21
C ALA A 54 5.01 -4.92 -20.72
N HIS A 55 6.11 -4.82 -19.98
CA HIS A 55 7.42 -5.28 -20.42
C HIS A 55 7.46 -6.81 -20.53
N SER A 56 8.08 -7.33 -21.59
CA SER A 56 8.09 -8.76 -21.94
C SER A 56 8.63 -9.66 -20.83
N SER A 57 9.59 -9.17 -20.04
CA SER A 57 10.20 -9.93 -18.94
C SER A 57 9.29 -10.13 -17.72
N VAL A 58 8.20 -9.36 -17.58
CA VAL A 58 7.33 -9.40 -16.39
C VAL A 58 5.83 -9.51 -16.71
N LYS A 59 5.40 -9.21 -17.94
CA LYS A 59 3.98 -9.18 -18.35
C LYS A 59 3.23 -10.51 -18.20
N TYR A 60 3.95 -11.62 -18.04
CA TYR A 60 3.38 -12.96 -17.86
C TYR A 60 3.47 -13.45 -16.41
N LEU A 61 4.01 -12.65 -15.49
CA LEU A 61 4.04 -13.03 -14.08
C LEU A 61 2.63 -12.96 -13.49
N PRO A 62 2.19 -14.00 -12.75
CA PRO A 62 0.96 -13.92 -11.98
C PRO A 62 0.99 -12.72 -11.04
N CYS A 63 -0.07 -11.91 -11.08
CA CYS A 63 -0.23 -10.74 -10.23
C CYS A 63 -1.33 -10.97 -9.22
N ILE A 64 -1.08 -10.56 -7.98
CA ILE A 64 -2.08 -10.54 -6.92
C ILE A 64 -2.57 -9.10 -6.71
N THR A 65 -3.79 -8.96 -6.21
CA THR A 65 -4.34 -7.66 -5.81
C THR A 65 -4.36 -7.60 -4.29
N LEU A 66 -3.67 -6.61 -3.73
CA LEU A 66 -3.68 -6.34 -2.30
C LEU A 66 -4.95 -5.58 -1.90
N GLN A 67 -5.34 -5.68 -0.64
CA GLN A 67 -6.42 -4.85 -0.11
C GLN A 67 -6.07 -3.37 -0.20
N ARG A 68 -7.08 -2.55 -0.53
CA ARG A 68 -6.89 -1.09 -0.63
C ARG A 68 -6.70 -0.51 0.76
N ARG A 69 -5.60 0.22 0.94
CA ARG A 69 -5.28 0.98 2.15
C ARG A 69 -4.81 2.37 1.79
N ILE A 70 -5.07 3.35 2.66
CA ILE A 70 -4.53 4.70 2.52
C ILE A 70 -3.02 4.66 2.72
N SER A 71 -2.27 5.16 1.74
CA SER A 71 -0.84 5.41 1.89
C SER A 71 -0.60 6.62 2.79
N TYR A 72 0.28 6.46 3.77
CA TYR A 72 0.71 7.54 4.67
C TYR A 72 1.98 8.23 4.21
N PHE A 73 2.59 7.72 3.14
CA PHE A 73 3.81 8.27 2.60
C PHE A 73 3.59 9.65 2.01
N TRP A 74 4.48 10.57 2.37
CA TRP A 74 4.34 12.02 2.17
C TRP A 74 4.66 12.50 0.75
N ARG A 75 4.75 11.60 -0.23
CA ARG A 75 5.04 12.00 -1.61
C ARG A 75 3.73 12.39 -2.29
N HIS A 76 3.55 13.69 -2.51
CA HIS A 76 2.46 14.15 -3.38
C HIS A 76 2.68 13.60 -4.80
N GLN A 77 1.63 12.99 -5.35
CA GLN A 77 1.59 12.55 -6.73
C GLN A 77 0.36 13.18 -7.37
N LYS A 78 0.57 13.98 -8.42
CA LYS A 78 -0.52 14.67 -9.13
C LYS A 78 -1.48 13.63 -9.70
N ASN A 79 -2.79 13.84 -9.52
CA ASN A 79 -3.86 12.97 -10.03
C ASN A 79 -3.78 11.51 -9.57
N SER A 80 -3.02 11.19 -8.52
CA SER A 80 -2.93 9.84 -7.98
C SER A 80 -3.78 9.68 -6.72
N PRO A 81 -4.61 8.63 -6.63
CA PRO A 81 -5.40 8.36 -5.43
C PRO A 81 -4.56 8.21 -4.17
N ARG A 82 -5.17 8.39 -2.99
CA ARG A 82 -4.49 8.20 -1.70
C ARG A 82 -4.19 6.74 -1.37
N TRP A 83 -4.85 5.79 -2.01
CA TRP A 83 -4.62 4.35 -1.80
C TRP A 83 -3.53 3.75 -2.69
N PHE A 84 -2.76 4.60 -3.36
CA PHE A 84 -1.57 4.21 -4.10
C PHE A 84 -0.41 4.03 -3.11
N LEU A 85 -0.19 2.77 -2.70
CA LEU A 85 0.85 2.39 -1.75
C LEU A 85 2.25 2.65 -2.30
N ALA A 86 3.19 3.04 -1.43
CA ALA A 86 4.61 2.93 -1.71
C ALA A 86 5.04 1.45 -1.75
N THR A 87 6.15 1.13 -2.40
CA THR A 87 6.67 -0.24 -2.50
C THR A 87 6.80 -0.92 -1.13
N ILE A 88 7.31 -0.20 -0.12
CA ILE A 88 7.43 -0.74 1.25
C ILE A 88 6.08 -0.95 1.93
N GLU A 89 5.09 -0.09 1.67
CA GLU A 89 3.73 -0.29 2.18
C GLU A 89 3.07 -1.50 1.51
N ALA A 90 3.35 -1.75 0.22
CA ALA A 90 2.86 -2.94 -0.48
C ALA A 90 3.52 -4.23 0.05
N ILE A 91 4.81 -4.18 0.40
CA ILE A 91 5.51 -5.31 1.05
C ILE A 91 4.88 -5.58 2.42
N HIS A 92 4.75 -4.54 3.26
CA HIS A 92 4.11 -4.66 4.58
C HIS A 92 2.69 -5.22 4.44
N GLN A 93 1.88 -4.67 3.53
CA GLN A 93 0.52 -5.12 3.26
C GLN A 93 0.45 -6.57 2.78
N LEU A 94 1.40 -7.03 1.95
CA LEU A 94 1.43 -8.44 1.57
C LEU A 94 1.70 -9.35 2.78
N LEU A 95 2.71 -9.01 3.59
CA LEU A 95 3.15 -9.85 4.73
C LEU A 95 2.03 -10.08 5.74
N ILE A 96 1.19 -9.07 5.97
CA ILE A 96 0.08 -9.15 6.92
C ILE A 96 -1.12 -9.90 6.34
N GLU A 97 -1.34 -9.84 5.02
CA GLU A 97 -2.41 -10.58 4.34
C GLU A 97 -2.09 -12.07 4.25
N VAL A 98 -0.82 -12.43 4.10
CA VAL A 98 -0.39 -13.85 4.07
C VAL A 98 -0.26 -14.47 5.46
N ASP A 99 -0.14 -13.65 6.50
CA ASP A 99 0.00 -14.08 7.89
C ASP A 99 -0.99 -13.34 8.78
N PRO A 100 -2.29 -13.69 8.74
CA PRO A 100 -3.33 -12.97 9.49
C PRO A 100 -3.17 -13.07 11.01
N LEU A 101 -2.39 -14.03 11.51
CA LEU A 101 -2.10 -14.24 12.93
C LEU A 101 -0.79 -13.55 13.37
N HIS A 102 -0.27 -12.64 12.56
CA HIS A 102 0.90 -11.86 12.93
C HIS A 102 0.63 -11.00 14.18
N ASP A 103 1.67 -10.87 14.99
CA ASP A 103 1.73 -10.17 16.27
C ASP A 103 2.44 -8.81 16.13
N GLY A 104 2.31 -8.18 14.96
CA GLY A 104 3.03 -6.96 14.61
C GLY A 104 4.50 -7.18 14.23
N ARG A 105 4.98 -8.43 14.11
CA ARG A 105 6.38 -8.76 13.77
C ARG A 105 6.91 -8.14 12.46
N TYR A 106 6.04 -7.65 11.59
CA TYR A 106 6.40 -6.97 10.34
C TYR A 106 6.43 -5.43 10.45
N ASP A 107 5.95 -4.84 11.54
CA ASP A 107 5.81 -3.38 11.66
C ASP A 107 7.15 -2.65 11.65
N ASN A 108 8.21 -3.32 12.10
CA ASN A 108 9.57 -2.78 12.03
C ASN A 108 10.05 -2.50 10.60
N LEU A 109 9.44 -3.08 9.55
CA LEU A 109 9.70 -2.67 8.16
C LEU A 109 9.43 -1.18 7.94
N LEU A 110 8.50 -0.60 8.69
CA LEU A 110 8.07 0.78 8.55
C LEU A 110 8.83 1.74 9.48
N PHE A 111 9.74 1.25 10.33
CA PHE A 111 10.39 2.05 11.39
C PHE A 111 10.98 3.38 10.89
N PHE A 112 11.82 3.35 9.86
CA PHE A 112 12.45 4.57 9.34
C PHE A 112 11.42 5.54 8.73
N PHE A 113 10.33 5.02 8.18
CA PHE A 113 9.28 5.82 7.58
C PHE A 113 8.37 6.45 8.62
N GLU A 114 8.07 5.72 9.69
CA GLU A 114 7.38 6.26 10.86
C GLU A 114 8.21 7.38 11.50
N PHE A 115 9.51 7.14 11.70
CA PHE A 115 10.43 8.15 12.24
C PHE A 115 10.43 9.42 11.38
N MET A 116 10.58 9.28 10.06
CA MET A 116 10.58 10.42 9.14
C MET A 116 9.22 11.11 9.07
N TYR A 117 8.12 10.36 9.10
CA TYR A 117 6.78 10.94 9.21
C TYR A 117 6.68 11.82 10.44
N ARG A 118 7.05 11.31 11.63
CA ARG A 118 7.01 12.06 12.89
C ARG A 118 7.86 13.32 12.78
N LYS A 119 9.10 13.18 12.27
CA LYS A 119 10.01 14.31 12.07
C LYS A 119 9.41 15.39 11.16
N ILE A 120 8.82 15.03 10.03
CA ILE A 120 8.15 16.00 9.13
C ILE A 120 7.00 16.71 9.85
N HIS A 121 6.22 16.00 10.66
CA HIS A 121 5.09 16.59 11.40
C HIS A 121 5.52 17.44 12.61
N THR A 122 6.78 17.34 13.06
CA THR A 122 7.35 18.34 13.99
C THR A 122 7.70 19.66 13.30
N LEU A 123 7.95 19.62 11.99
CA LEU A 123 8.41 20.78 11.21
C LEU A 123 7.27 21.49 10.46
N TYR A 124 6.22 20.76 10.11
CA TYR A 124 5.13 21.25 9.27
C TYR A 124 3.77 20.82 9.81
N SER A 125 2.80 21.72 9.78
CA SER A 125 1.41 21.38 10.07
C SER A 125 0.85 20.45 8.99
N HIS A 126 0.07 19.45 9.41
CA HIS A 126 -0.51 18.43 8.52
C HIS A 126 -1.23 19.04 7.32
N ASP A 127 -2.05 20.07 7.54
CA ASP A 127 -2.87 20.70 6.50
C ASP A 127 -2.06 21.53 5.49
N GLN A 128 -0.80 21.83 5.79
CA GLN A 128 0.09 22.55 4.88
C GLN A 128 0.75 21.62 3.86
N LEU A 129 0.87 20.32 4.18
CA LEU A 129 1.59 19.35 3.34
C LEU A 129 0.72 18.90 2.15
N LEU A 130 1.28 19.02 0.94
CA LEU A 130 0.62 18.66 -0.32
C LEU A 130 0.21 17.18 -0.39
N SER A 131 0.88 16.31 0.36
CA SER A 131 0.57 14.88 0.45
C SER A 131 -0.84 14.58 0.96
N TYR A 132 -1.37 15.45 1.85
CA TYR A 132 -2.65 15.26 2.53
C TYR A 132 -3.81 15.99 1.87
N LYS A 133 -3.53 16.90 0.92
CA LYS A 133 -4.54 17.61 0.12
C LYS A 133 -5.13 16.76 -1.03
N ARG A 134 -4.73 15.50 -1.16
CA ARG A 134 -5.23 14.58 -2.19
C ARG A 134 -6.68 14.17 -1.90
N LYS A 135 -7.55 14.23 -2.91
CA LYS A 135 -8.95 13.84 -2.79
C LYS A 135 -9.08 12.33 -2.51
N MET A 136 -9.94 11.98 -1.56
CA MET A 136 -10.38 10.61 -1.27
C MET A 136 -11.53 10.26 -2.23
N ASN A 137 -11.27 10.08 -3.52
CA ASN A 137 -12.34 9.80 -4.48
C ASN A 137 -12.87 8.36 -4.34
N LEU A 138 -13.59 8.03 -3.25
CA LEU A 138 -14.22 6.71 -3.10
C LEU A 138 -15.39 6.45 -4.07
N SER A 139 -15.84 7.46 -4.83
CA SER A 139 -17.05 7.41 -5.66
C SER A 139 -16.83 7.21 -7.18
N SER A 140 -15.64 6.82 -7.65
CA SER A 140 -15.39 6.61 -9.09
C SER A 140 -15.18 5.14 -9.50
N VAL A 141 -15.59 4.17 -8.67
CA VAL A 141 -15.35 2.74 -8.93
C VAL A 141 -16.42 2.09 -9.84
N GLU A 142 -17.52 2.78 -10.17
CA GLU A 142 -18.59 2.24 -11.03
C GLU A 142 -18.52 2.65 -12.50
N ALA A 143 -17.62 3.56 -12.89
CA ALA A 143 -17.41 3.88 -14.31
C ALA A 143 -16.22 3.08 -14.82
N GLY A 144 -16.53 1.96 -15.48
CA GLY A 144 -15.57 1.05 -16.05
C GLY A 144 -14.48 1.72 -16.88
N ASP A 145 -13.34 1.02 -16.91
CA ASP A 145 -12.29 1.08 -17.90
C ASP A 145 -12.79 1.56 -19.27
N LYS A 146 -12.62 2.86 -19.54
CA LYS A 146 -12.48 3.39 -20.90
C LYS A 146 -11.20 4.20 -20.92
N GLY A 147 -10.19 3.62 -21.57
CA GLY A 147 -8.92 4.25 -21.85
C GLY A 147 -9.11 5.67 -22.37
N ASN A 148 -8.39 6.61 -21.78
CA ASN A 148 -8.28 7.93 -22.36
C ASN A 148 -6.96 8.03 -23.11
N VAL A 149 -7.08 7.93 -24.43
CA VAL A 149 -6.08 8.24 -25.44
C VAL A 149 -5.87 9.75 -25.44
N ALA A 150 -4.60 10.15 -25.34
CA ALA A 150 -4.00 11.42 -25.76
C ALA A 150 -4.71 12.76 -25.44
N SER A 151 -4.01 13.61 -24.71
CA SER A 151 -3.79 14.98 -25.16
C SER A 151 -2.38 15.39 -24.79
N GLN A 152 -1.52 15.43 -25.81
CA GLN A 152 -0.23 16.10 -25.76
C GLN A 152 -0.47 17.58 -25.50
N GLN A 153 0.31 18.19 -24.61
CA GLN A 153 0.54 19.63 -24.63
C GLN A 153 2.04 19.86 -24.75
N SER A 154 2.43 20.40 -25.91
CA SER A 154 3.72 20.99 -26.23
C SER A 154 3.92 22.28 -25.42
N PRO A 155 5.17 22.66 -25.08
CA PRO A 155 5.46 23.81 -24.23
C PRO A 155 5.65 25.09 -25.07
N GLU A 156 4.97 26.18 -24.74
CA GLU A 156 5.43 27.54 -25.07
C GLU A 156 4.60 28.63 -24.37
N GLU A 157 5.27 29.78 -24.15
CA GLU A 157 4.76 31.10 -23.73
C GLU A 157 4.62 31.40 -22.22
N GLN A 158 5.75 31.81 -21.64
CA GLN A 158 5.79 32.91 -20.66
C GLN A 158 6.69 34.03 -21.22
N ARG A 159 6.06 35.12 -21.63
CA ARG A 159 6.61 36.48 -21.62
C ARG A 159 5.78 37.31 -20.66
#